data_AF-A0A365XZ27-F1
#
_entry.id   AF-A0A365XZ27-F1
#
_cell.length_a   1.000
_cell.length_b   1.000
_cell.length_c   1.000
_cell.angle_alpha   90.00
_cell.angle_beta   90.00
_cell.angle_gamma   90.00
#
_symmetry.space_group_name_H-M   'P 1'
#
loop_
_entity.id
_entity.type
_entity.pdbx_description
1 polymer ?
#
loop_
_entity_poly.entity_id
_entity_poly.type
_entity_poly.pdbx_seq_one_letter_code
_entity_poly.pdbx_strand_id
1 'polypeptide(L)'
;MQTTSAAFFIALSLATFGISYYYFTTRHKERIAIIEKGLPADFFKGTVDFKPLILTLGIVCISITLGLVAGLFSMPTFPILGGFVIIFFIFLFTGLGLLLSYFLLKKLHKRK
;
A
#
# COMPACT_ATOMS: atom_id res chain seq x y z
N MET A 1 -36.37 38.51 2.27
CA MET A 1 -35.01 38.06 1.89
C MET A 1 -34.13 37.62 3.08
N GLN A 2 -34.35 38.09 4.32
CA GLN A 2 -33.52 37.70 5.48
C GLN A 2 -33.74 36.25 5.97
N THR A 3 -34.95 35.70 5.83
CA THR A 3 -35.28 34.33 6.29
C THR A 3 -34.60 33.24 5.47
N THR A 4 -34.43 33.46 4.15
CA THR A 4 -33.75 32.49 3.26
C THR A 4 -32.26 32.38 3.56
N SER A 5 -31.62 33.48 3.96
CA SER A 5 -30.19 33.48 4.32
C SER A 5 -29.94 32.73 5.63
N ALA A 6 -30.78 32.94 6.65
CA ALA A 6 -30.67 32.23 7.93
C ALA A 6 -30.87 30.70 7.77
N ALA A 7 -31.82 30.30 6.93
CA ALA A 7 -32.07 28.88 6.63
C ALA A 7 -30.85 28.19 6.01
N PHE A 8 -30.10 28.90 5.16
CA PHE A 8 -28.90 28.36 4.50
C PHE A 8 -27.77 28.07 5.52
N PHE A 9 -27.54 28.98 6.47
CA PHE A 9 -26.53 28.77 7.52
C PHE A 9 -26.89 27.63 8.48
N ILE A 10 -28.17 27.49 8.82
CA ILE A 10 -28.65 26.40 9.66
C ILE A 10 -28.48 25.05 8.94
N ALA A 11 -28.85 24.97 7.66
CA ALA A 11 -28.70 23.77 6.86
C ALA A 11 -27.23 23.33 6.72
N LEU A 12 -26.32 24.27 6.47
CA LEU A 12 -24.88 23.99 6.36
C LEU A 12 -24.30 23.45 7.68
N SER A 13 -24.72 24.03 8.80
CA SER A 13 -24.27 23.62 10.14
C SER A 13 -24.79 22.23 10.51
N LEU A 14 -26.07 21.93 10.24
CA LEU A 14 -26.63 20.60 10.46
C LEU A 14 -25.98 19.53 9.57
N ALA A 15 -25.70 19.83 8.30
CA ALA A 15 -25.06 18.89 7.40
C ALA A 15 -23.64 18.54 7.88
N THR A 16 -22.85 19.55 8.27
CA THR A 16 -21.48 19.35 8.78
C THR A 16 -21.49 18.55 10.09
N PHE A 17 -22.43 18.86 10.99
CA PHE A 17 -22.59 18.13 12.24
C PHE A 17 -23.06 16.69 12.01
N GLY A 18 -24.00 16.46 11.08
CA GLY A 18 -24.50 15.13 10.72
C GLY A 18 -23.41 14.23 10.15
N ILE A 19 -22.58 14.75 9.23
CA ILE A 19 -21.43 14.03 8.66
C ILE A 19 -20.41 13.68 9.75
N SER A 20 -20.08 14.64 10.60
CA SER A 20 -19.14 14.44 11.70
C SER A 20 -19.65 13.40 12.71
N TYR A 21 -20.93 13.50 13.10
CA TYR A 21 -21.57 12.56 14.01
C TYR A 21 -21.59 11.14 13.43
N TYR A 22 -21.92 11.00 12.14
CA TYR A 22 -21.90 9.71 11.46
C TYR A 22 -20.50 9.11 11.42
N TYR A 23 -19.48 9.92 11.11
CA TYR A 23 -18.08 9.51 11.11
C TYR A 23 -17.60 9.03 12.49
N PHE A 24 -17.95 9.74 13.58
CA PHE A 24 -17.60 9.29 14.92
C PHE A 24 -18.37 8.03 15.33
N THR A 25 -19.64 7.92 14.93
CA THR A 25 -20.48 6.74 15.18
C THR A 25 -19.96 5.49 14.49
N THR A 26 -19.51 5.58 13.23
CA THR A 26 -18.96 4.43 12.51
C THR A 26 -17.68 3.91 13.17
N ARG A 27 -16.77 4.81 13.58
CA ARG A 27 -15.55 4.44 14.33
C ARG A 27 -15.82 3.83 15.70
N HIS A 28 -16.85 4.31 16.39
CA HIS A 28 -17.23 3.74 17.69
C HIS A 28 -17.79 2.32 17.55
N LYS A 29 -18.64 2.09 16.54
CA LYS A 29 -19.19 0.76 16.22
C LYS A 29 -18.10 -0.22 15.76
N GLU A 30 -17.13 0.23 14.97
CA GLU A 30 -15.96 -0.59 14.59
C GLU A 30 -15.19 -1.08 15.83
N ARG A 31 -14.94 -0.21 16.82
CA ARG A 31 -14.22 -0.58 18.05
C ARG A 31 -15.00 -1.58 18.91
N ILE A 32 -16.31 -1.44 19.02
CA ILE A 32 -17.15 -2.35 19.83
C ILE A 32 -17.25 -3.74 19.18
N ALA A 33 -17.44 -3.80 17.87
CA ALA A 33 -17.51 -5.07 17.14
C ALA A 33 -16.22 -5.90 17.31
N ILE A 34 -15.05 -5.26 17.40
CA ILE A 34 -13.77 -5.93 17.59
C ILE A 34 -13.61 -6.48 19.02
N ILE A 35 -14.14 -5.78 20.03
CA ILE A 35 -14.18 -6.25 21.42
C ILE A 35 -15.12 -7.46 21.56
N GLU A 36 -16.30 -7.40 20.95
CA GLU A 36 -17.28 -8.51 20.95
C GLU A 36 -16.77 -9.74 20.19
N LYS A 37 -15.93 -9.56 19.18
CA LYS A 37 -15.31 -10.67 18.42
C LYS A 37 -14.08 -11.27 19.10
N GLY A 38 -13.63 -10.74 20.25
CA GLY A 38 -12.51 -11.30 21.03
C GLY A 38 -11.19 -11.38 20.25
N LEU A 39 -11.02 -10.55 19.22
CA LEU A 39 -9.76 -10.48 18.47
C LEU A 39 -8.69 -9.79 19.33
N PRO A 40 -7.45 -10.29 19.37
CA PRO A 40 -6.39 -9.75 20.20
C PRO A 40 -6.17 -8.26 19.90
N ALA A 41 -5.89 -7.49 20.97
CA ALA A 41 -5.72 -6.03 20.98
C ALA A 41 -4.64 -5.47 20.02
N ASP A 42 -3.97 -6.33 19.26
CA ASP A 42 -3.01 -5.97 18.23
C ASP A 42 -3.68 -5.46 16.93
N PHE A 43 -4.99 -5.67 16.75
CA PHE A 43 -5.77 -5.00 15.71
C PHE A 43 -6.01 -3.50 15.97
N PHE A 44 -5.72 -3.02 17.19
CA PHE A 44 -5.91 -1.63 17.58
C PHE A 44 -4.73 -0.72 17.20
N LYS A 45 -3.56 -1.29 16.91
CA LYS A 45 -2.47 -0.55 16.25
C LYS A 45 -2.80 -0.46 14.77
N GLY A 46 -3.75 0.43 14.45
CA GLY A 46 -3.90 1.06 13.14
C GLY A 46 -2.70 1.93 12.78
N THR A 47 -1.47 1.48 13.04
CA THR A 47 -0.37 1.83 12.15
C THR A 47 -0.64 1.00 10.92
N VAL A 48 -1.17 1.62 9.87
CA VAL A 48 -0.91 1.19 8.51
C VAL A 48 0.56 0.75 8.48
N ASP A 49 0.79 -0.55 8.56
CA ASP A 49 2.14 -1.09 8.65
C ASP A 49 2.71 -0.85 7.25
N PHE A 50 3.33 0.32 7.05
CA PHE A 50 4.06 0.65 5.83
C PHE A 50 5.35 -0.16 5.72
N LYS A 51 5.70 -0.92 6.76
CA LYS A 51 6.86 -1.81 6.81
C LYS A 51 6.88 -2.83 5.66
N PRO A 52 5.79 -3.58 5.38
CA PRO A 52 5.73 -4.44 4.19
C PRO A 52 5.86 -3.69 2.86
N LEU A 53 5.30 -2.47 2.76
CA LEU A 53 5.43 -1.66 1.55
C LEU A 53 6.86 -1.15 1.33
N ILE A 54 7.52 -0.67 2.38
CA ILE A 54 8.91 -0.19 2.30
C ILE A 54 9.87 -1.33 1.93
N LEU A 55 9.64 -2.52 2.49
CA LEU A 55 10.44 -3.70 2.17
C LEU A 55 10.25 -4.13 0.71
N THR A 56 9.01 -4.12 0.22
CA THR A 56 8.71 -4.47 -1.16
C THR A 56 9.32 -3.48 -2.15
N LEU A 57 9.20 -2.17 -1.88
CA LEU A 57 9.83 -1.15 -2.70
C LEU A 57 11.36 -1.26 -2.71
N GLY A 58 11.96 -1.54 -1.54
CA GLY A 58 13.42 -1.74 -1.44
C GLY A 58 13.92 -2.91 -2.28
N ILE A 59 13.27 -4.07 -2.18
CA ILE A 59 13.65 -5.27 -2.95
C ILE A 59 13.46 -5.04 -4.46
N VAL A 60 12.36 -4.40 -4.86
CA VAL A 60 12.10 -4.09 -6.28
C VAL A 60 13.17 -3.16 -6.85
N CYS A 61 13.53 -2.09 -6.13
CA CYS A 61 14.59 -1.18 -6.56
C CYS A 61 15.94 -1.90 -6.75
N ILE A 62 16.34 -2.75 -5.80
CA ILE A 62 17.58 -3.53 -5.89
C ILE A 62 17.55 -4.46 -7.11
N SER A 63 16.40 -5.10 -7.34
CA SER A 63 16.24 -6.07 -8.43
C SER A 63 16.32 -5.40 -9.80
N ILE A 64 15.78 -4.19 -9.96
CA ILE A 64 15.89 -3.40 -11.20
C ILE A 64 17.35 -3.07 -11.50
N THR A 65 18.11 -2.61 -10.50
CA THR A 65 19.54 -2.32 -10.67
C THR A 65 20.33 -3.57 -11.04
N LEU A 66 20.04 -4.71 -10.39
CA LEU A 66 20.69 -5.98 -10.71
C LEU A 66 20.38 -6.43 -12.15
N GLY A 67 19.13 -6.29 -12.58
CA GLY A 67 18.70 -6.61 -13.95
C GLY A 67 19.37 -5.73 -14.99
N LEU A 68 19.58 -4.45 -14.70
CA LEU A 68 20.30 -3.53 -15.59
C LEU A 68 21.77 -3.93 -15.76
N VAL A 69 22.46 -4.24 -14.65
CA VAL A 69 23.87 -4.68 -14.68
C VAL A 69 24.01 -6.01 -15.43
N ALA A 70 23.13 -6.97 -15.15
CA ALA A 70 23.11 -8.27 -15.82
C ALA A 70 22.79 -8.14 -17.33
N GLY A 71 21.88 -7.24 -17.70
CA GLY A 71 21.54 -6.94 -19.08
C GLY A 71 22.71 -6.30 -19.84
N LEU A 72 23.42 -5.35 -19.23
CA LEU A 72 24.59 -4.71 -19.84
C LEU A 72 25.74 -5.71 -20.02
N PHE A 73 25.98 -6.59 -19.04
CA PHE A 73 27.00 -7.63 -19.13
C PHE A 73 26.68 -8.70 -20.19
N SER A 74 25.40 -8.96 -20.44
CA SER A 74 24.95 -9.95 -21.43
C SER A 74 24.85 -9.40 -22.86
N MET A 75 24.96 -8.08 -23.03
CA MET A 75 24.91 -7.39 -24.33
C MET A 75 25.95 -7.90 -25.35
N PRO A 76 27.24 -8.11 -25.01
CA PRO A 76 28.23 -8.65 -25.95
C PRO A 76 27.97 -10.11 -26.37
N THR A 77 27.25 -10.88 -25.56
CA THR A 77 26.95 -12.31 -25.82
C THR A 77 25.80 -12.50 -26.81
N PHE A 78 24.86 -11.55 -26.87
CA PHE A 78 23.68 -11.61 -27.73
C PHE A 78 23.60 -10.41 -28.68
N PRO A 79 24.49 -10.31 -29.68
CA PRO A 79 24.53 -9.18 -30.62
C PRO A 79 23.24 -9.06 -31.45
N ILE A 80 22.51 -10.17 -31.65
CA ILE A 80 21.25 -10.23 -32.42
C ILE A 80 20.06 -9.54 -31.73
N LEU A 81 20.03 -9.47 -30.39
CA LEU A 81 18.91 -8.87 -29.64
C LEU A 81 19.15 -7.39 -29.30
N GLY A 82 20.36 -6.87 -29.51
CA GLY A 82 20.69 -5.46 -29.34
C GLY A 82 20.17 -4.87 -28.02
N GLY A 83 19.51 -3.71 -28.10
CA GLY A 83 18.94 -3.00 -26.94
C GLY A 83 17.79 -3.72 -26.23
N PHE A 84 17.19 -4.75 -26.84
CA PHE A 84 16.10 -5.50 -26.21
C PHE A 84 16.58 -6.42 -25.08
N VAL A 85 17.85 -6.85 -25.09
CA VAL A 85 18.44 -7.68 -24.02
C VAL A 85 18.25 -7.01 -22.66
N ILE A 86 18.54 -5.72 -22.57
CA ILE A 86 18.44 -4.95 -21.32
C ILE A 86 17.00 -4.96 -20.80
N ILE A 87 16.02 -4.76 -21.69
CA ILE A 87 14.59 -4.72 -21.33
C ILE A 87 14.14 -6.08 -20.79
N PHE A 88 14.54 -7.19 -21.46
CA PHE A 88 14.22 -8.53 -20.99
C PHE A 88 14.82 -8.84 -19.62
N PHE A 89 16.09 -8.49 -19.39
CA PHE A 89 16.74 -8.72 -18.11
C PHE A 89 16.13 -7.90 -16.97
N ILE A 90 15.81 -6.63 -17.20
CA ILE A 90 15.13 -5.79 -16.18
C ILE A 90 13.76 -6.37 -15.85
N PHE A 91 12.97 -6.77 -16.84
CA PHE A 91 11.64 -7.32 -16.61
C PHE A 91 11.69 -8.65 -15.84
N LEU A 92 12.63 -9.53 -16.21
CA LEU A 92 12.85 -10.82 -15.54
C LEU A 92 13.29 -10.62 -14.08
N PHE A 93 14.31 -9.79 -13.84
CA PHE A 93 14.82 -9.54 -12.48
C PHE A 93 13.81 -8.81 -11.61
N THR A 94 13.04 -7.86 -12.16
CA THR A 94 11.97 -7.18 -11.43
C THR A 94 10.87 -8.16 -11.02
N GLY A 95 10.48 -9.07 -11.92
CA GLY A 95 9.52 -10.13 -11.61
C GLY A 95 10.01 -11.07 -10.51
N LEU A 96 11.26 -11.51 -10.57
CA LEU A 96 11.90 -12.30 -9.51
C LEU A 96 11.95 -11.55 -8.17
N GLY A 97 12.32 -10.26 -8.21
CA GLY A 97 12.37 -9.39 -7.03
C GLY A 97 11.03 -9.27 -6.32
N LEU A 98 9.95 -9.11 -7.07
CA LEU A 98 8.60 -9.06 -6.52
C LEU A 98 8.20 -10.39 -5.87
N LEU A 99 8.55 -11.51 -6.51
CA LEU A 99 8.30 -12.85 -6.01
C LEU A 99 9.06 -13.10 -4.69
N LEU A 100 10.34 -12.74 -4.64
CA LEU A 100 11.15 -12.79 -3.42
C LEU A 100 10.54 -11.94 -2.32
N SER A 101 10.12 -10.70 -2.63
CA SER A 101 9.48 -9.82 -1.65
C SER A 101 8.25 -10.46 -1.02
N TYR A 102 7.39 -11.08 -1.82
CA TYR A 102 6.20 -11.80 -1.33
C TYR A 102 6.58 -12.95 -0.38
N PHE A 103 7.60 -13.74 -0.71
CA PHE A 103 8.06 -14.82 0.16
C PHE A 103 8.67 -14.32 1.47
N LEU A 104 9.44 -13.22 1.45
CA LEU A 104 9.97 -12.59 2.65
C LEU A 104 8.85 -12.05 3.54
N LEU A 105 7.87 -11.37 2.98
CA LEU A 105 6.67 -10.90 3.70
C LEU A 105 5.93 -12.05 4.36
N LYS A 106 5.71 -13.14 3.63
CA LYS A 106 5.02 -14.34 4.13
C LYS A 106 5.79 -14.98 5.30
N LYS A 107 7.13 -15.03 5.23
CA LYS A 107 7.97 -15.53 6.35
C LYS A 107 7.93 -14.60 7.56
N LEU A 108 7.93 -13.28 7.34
CA LEU A 108 7.87 -12.29 8.42
C LEU A 108 6.52 -12.35 9.16
N HIS A 109 5.43 -12.53 8.41
CA HIS A 109 4.09 -12.64 8.98
C HIS A 109 3.89 -13.97 9.75
N LYS A 110 4.50 -15.08 9.29
CA LYS A 110 4.44 -16.38 9.99
C LYS A 110 5.25 -16.41 11.30
N ARG A 111 6.11 -15.41 11.54
CA ARG A 111 6.97 -15.32 12.73
C ARG A 111 6.41 -14.40 13.82
N LYS A 112 5.34 -13.65 13.51
CA LYS A 112 4.47 -13.03 14.51
C LYS A 112 3.39 -14.03 14.90
#